data_AF-A0A8W8JT49-F1
#
_entry.id   AF-A0A8W8JT49-F1
#
_cell.length_a   1.000
_cell.length_b   1.000
_cell.length_c   1.000
_cell.angle_alpha   90.00
_cell.angle_beta   90.00
_cell.angle_gamma   90.00
#
_symmetry.space_group_name_H-M   'P 1'
#
loop_
_entity.id
_entity.type
_entity.pdbx_description
1 polymer ?
#
loop_
_entity_poly.entity_id
_entity_poly.type
_entity_poly.pdbx_seq_one_letter_code
_entity_poly.pdbx_strand_id
1 'polypeptide(L)'
;LGNYTVEENEGISRPSPLQAERDWKFYAVPVIFVIAMGMCLISILLPDESWSEQFMYILFWGTASVVSLAVIYIYGSEFVDQPKLVHTHARVNGAVMYDTPKTA
;
A
#
# COMPACT_ATOMS: atom_id res chain seq x y z
N LEU A 1 -11.81 2.95 17.62
CA LEU A 1 -12.80 2.03 17.02
C LEU A 1 -14.18 2.04 17.71
N GLY A 2 -14.45 2.85 18.75
CA GLY A 2 -15.68 2.69 19.57
C GLY A 2 -16.95 3.41 19.12
N ASN A 3 -16.87 4.37 18.18
CA ASN A 3 -18.00 5.25 17.86
C ASN A 3 -18.59 5.06 16.44
N TYR A 4 -18.16 4.01 15.71
CA TYR A 4 -18.74 3.72 14.41
C TYR A 4 -20.02 2.90 14.57
N THR A 5 -21.14 3.40 14.07
CA THR A 5 -22.40 2.66 13.97
C THR A 5 -22.62 2.26 12.53
N VAL A 6 -22.56 0.95 12.27
CA VAL A 6 -22.81 0.33 10.96
C VAL A 6 -24.26 0.57 10.55
N GLU A 7 -24.50 1.09 9.34
CA GLU A 7 -25.86 1.19 8.80
C GLU A 7 -26.31 -0.15 8.22
N GLU A 8 -27.60 -0.51 8.36
CA GLU A 8 -28.13 -1.80 7.87
C GLU A 8 -27.95 -2.03 6.36
N ASN A 9 -27.79 -0.95 5.60
CA ASN A 9 -27.61 -0.97 4.14
C ASN A 9 -26.13 -0.93 3.70
N GLU A 10 -25.21 -0.73 4.63
CA GLU A 10 -23.78 -0.67 4.39
C GLU A 10 -23.22 -2.06 4.06
N GLY A 11 -22.46 -2.17 2.96
CA GLY A 11 -21.93 -3.44 2.45
C GLY A 11 -22.93 -4.27 1.64
N ILE A 12 -24.21 -3.88 1.58
CA ILE A 12 -25.26 -4.54 0.77
C ILE A 12 -25.66 -3.66 -0.41
N SER A 13 -26.17 -2.45 -0.14
CA SER A 13 -26.65 -1.52 -1.17
C SER A 13 -25.77 -0.28 -1.33
N ARG A 14 -24.94 0.04 -0.32
CA ARG A 14 -23.95 1.12 -0.35
C ARG A 14 -22.58 0.62 0.11
N PRO A 15 -21.46 1.04 -0.52
CA PRO A 15 -20.12 0.67 -0.08
C PRO A 15 -19.83 1.23 1.31
N SER A 16 -19.05 0.50 2.10
CA SER A 16 -18.65 0.94 3.44
C SER A 16 -17.77 2.19 3.37
N PRO A 17 -18.01 3.24 4.16
CA PRO A 17 -17.12 4.40 4.24
C PRO A 17 -15.73 4.05 4.79
N LEU A 18 -15.56 2.85 5.38
CA LEU A 18 -14.27 2.32 5.81
C LEU A 18 -13.53 1.57 4.70
N GLN A 19 -14.20 1.24 3.59
CA GLN A 19 -13.60 0.52 2.47
C GLN A 19 -12.54 1.41 1.81
N ALA A 20 -11.28 1.06 2.02
CA ALA A 20 -10.17 1.67 1.30
C ALA A 20 -10.14 1.10 -0.12
N GLU A 21 -10.23 1.96 -1.12
CA GLU A 21 -9.98 1.58 -2.51
C GLU A 21 -8.48 1.32 -2.66
N ARG A 22 -8.08 0.05 -2.51
CA ARG A 22 -6.68 -0.35 -2.57
C ARG A 22 -6.26 -0.50 -4.02
N ASP A 23 -5.56 0.49 -4.54
CA ASP A 23 -5.05 0.43 -5.90
C ASP A 23 -4.10 -0.76 -6.11
N TRP A 24 -4.20 -1.43 -7.26
CA TRP A 24 -3.39 -2.60 -7.63
C TRP A 24 -1.86 -2.35 -7.58
N LYS A 25 -1.44 -1.09 -7.81
CA LYS A 25 -0.04 -0.65 -7.72
C LYS A 25 0.58 -0.91 -6.34
N PHE A 26 -0.23 -0.92 -5.28
CA PHE A 26 0.23 -1.23 -3.92
C PHE A 26 0.59 -2.72 -3.75
N TYR A 27 0.06 -3.61 -4.58
CA TYR A 27 0.48 -5.01 -4.61
C TYR A 27 1.64 -5.25 -5.58
N ALA A 28 1.69 -4.50 -6.67
CA ALA A 28 2.74 -4.66 -7.69
C ALA A 28 4.14 -4.37 -7.11
N VAL A 29 4.30 -3.30 -6.33
CA VAL A 29 5.61 -2.90 -5.80
C VAL A 29 6.23 -3.95 -4.85
N PRO A 30 5.51 -4.50 -3.86
CA PRO A 30 6.01 -5.60 -3.03
C PRO A 30 6.36 -6.87 -3.82
N VAL A 31 5.57 -7.22 -4.83
CA VAL A 31 5.85 -8.39 -5.69
C VAL A 31 7.14 -8.19 -6.48
N ILE A 32 7.31 -7.02 -7.10
CA ILE A 32 8.54 -6.66 -7.83
C ILE A 32 9.74 -6.71 -6.89
N PHE A 33 9.60 -6.21 -5.65
CA PHE A 33 10.66 -6.28 -4.65
C PHE A 33 11.09 -7.73 -4.36
N VAL A 34 10.14 -8.64 -4.13
CA VAL A 34 10.46 -10.05 -3.84
C VAL A 34 11.17 -10.72 -5.03
N ILE A 35 10.73 -10.45 -6.26
CA ILE A 35 11.37 -10.99 -7.47
C ILE A 35 12.79 -10.44 -7.61
N ALA A 36 12.97 -9.12 -7.52
CA ALA A 36 14.28 -8.49 -7.64
C ALA A 36 15.24 -8.98 -6.55
N MET A 37 14.76 -9.13 -5.33
CA MET A 37 15.55 -9.65 -4.21
C MET A 37 15.93 -11.12 -4.44
N GLY A 38 15.01 -11.95 -4.92
CA GLY A 38 15.29 -13.33 -5.27
C GLY A 38 16.37 -13.46 -6.35
N MET A 39 16.25 -12.69 -7.43
CA MET A 39 17.26 -12.67 -8.50
C MET A 39 18.61 -12.16 -8.02
N CYS A 40 18.63 -11.11 -7.18
CA CYS A 40 19.86 -10.59 -6.58
C CYS A 40 20.57 -11.66 -5.73
N LEU A 41 19.82 -12.36 -4.88
CA LEU A 41 20.36 -13.43 -4.06
C LEU A 41 20.90 -14.58 -4.91
N ILE A 42 20.19 -14.97 -5.98
CA ILE A 42 20.66 -15.98 -6.93
C ILE A 42 21.98 -15.55 -7.57
N SER A 43 22.11 -14.29 -8.02
CA SER A 43 23.35 -13.76 -8.61
C SER A 43 24.53 -13.71 -7.63
N ILE A 44 24.25 -13.58 -6.33
CA ILE A 44 25.28 -13.63 -5.27
C ILE A 44 25.67 -15.07 -4.94
N LEU A 45 24.70 -15.99 -4.87
CA LEU A 45 24.92 -17.39 -4.46
C LEU A 45 25.47 -18.27 -5.59
N LEU A 46 25.08 -18.01 -6.83
CA LEU A 46 25.49 -18.77 -8.02
C LEU A 46 26.42 -17.91 -8.89
N PRO A 47 27.74 -17.98 -8.70
CA PRO A 47 28.68 -17.25 -9.52
C PRO A 47 28.74 -17.79 -10.95
N ASP A 48 28.87 -16.86 -11.89
CA ASP A 48 29.02 -17.16 -13.32
C ASP A 48 30.51 -17.26 -13.70
N GLU A 49 30.81 -17.88 -14.85
CA GLU A 49 32.19 -17.96 -15.36
C GLU A 49 32.77 -16.56 -15.66
N SER A 50 31.92 -15.62 -16.05
CA SER A 50 32.33 -14.26 -16.38
C SER A 50 32.06 -13.29 -15.22
N TRP A 51 33.14 -12.84 -14.58
CA TRP A 51 33.03 -11.95 -13.41
C TRP A 51 32.27 -10.65 -13.72
N SER A 52 32.51 -10.05 -14.90
CA SER A 52 31.87 -8.79 -15.30
C SER A 52 30.36 -8.90 -15.45
N GLU A 53 29.86 -10.02 -15.98
CA GLU A 53 28.42 -10.24 -16.13
C GLU A 53 27.77 -10.45 -14.77
N GLN A 54 28.43 -11.22 -13.88
CA GLN A 54 27.97 -11.41 -12.51
C GLN A 54 27.82 -10.07 -11.77
N PHE A 55 28.83 -9.19 -11.84
CA PHE A 55 28.74 -7.87 -11.19
C PHE A 55 27.61 -7.00 -11.77
N MET A 56 27.38 -7.03 -13.08
CA MET A 56 26.27 -6.29 -13.70
C MET A 56 24.92 -6.79 -13.18
N TYR A 57 24.71 -8.10 -13.08
CA TYR A 57 23.46 -8.66 -12.54
C TYR A 57 23.24 -8.32 -11.07
N ILE A 58 24.29 -8.41 -10.25
CA ILE A 58 24.21 -8.03 -8.82
C ILE A 58 23.87 -6.54 -8.68
N LEU A 59 24.54 -5.67 -9.44
CA LEU A 59 24.26 -4.22 -9.38
C LEU A 59 22.85 -3.90 -9.88
N PHE A 60 22.40 -4.53 -10.97
CA PHE A 60 21.07 -4.32 -11.52
C PHE A 60 19.98 -4.76 -10.54
N TRP A 61 19.99 -6.02 -10.12
CA TRP A 61 18.97 -6.58 -9.22
C TRP A 61 19.08 -6.02 -7.80
N GLY A 62 20.28 -5.71 -7.33
CA GLY A 62 20.53 -5.04 -6.06
C GLY A 62 19.95 -3.64 -6.04
N THR A 63 20.21 -2.83 -7.07
CA THR A 63 19.65 -1.47 -7.18
C THR A 63 18.13 -1.51 -7.27
N ALA A 64 17.57 -2.41 -8.09
CA ALA A 64 16.12 -2.59 -8.20
C ALA A 64 15.49 -2.97 -6.84
N SER A 65 16.15 -3.83 -6.05
CA SER A 65 15.69 -4.22 -4.71
C SER A 65 15.73 -3.04 -3.73
N VAL A 66 16.83 -2.27 -3.70
CA VAL A 66 16.98 -1.10 -2.82
C VAL A 66 15.96 -0.01 -3.16
N VAL A 67 15.76 0.29 -4.44
CA VAL A 67 14.76 1.28 -4.89
C VAL A 67 13.36 0.84 -4.49
N SER A 68 13.00 -0.43 -4.74
CA SER A 68 11.68 -0.94 -4.38
C SER A 68 11.46 -0.90 -2.86
N LEU A 69 12.47 -1.27 -2.07
CA LEU A 69 12.41 -1.17 -0.60
C LEU A 69 12.25 0.28 -0.13
N ALA A 70 12.96 1.23 -0.74
CA ALA A 70 12.85 2.65 -0.42
C ALA A 70 11.43 3.17 -0.69
N VAL A 71 10.83 2.80 -1.83
CA VAL A 71 9.44 3.13 -2.15
C VAL A 71 8.48 2.53 -1.11
N ILE A 72 8.66 1.26 -0.75
CA ILE A 72 7.83 0.60 0.28
C ILE A 72 7.98 1.30 1.62
N TYR A 73 9.18 1.73 2.00
CA TYR A 73 9.42 2.39 3.27
C TYR A 73 8.79 3.79 3.32
N ILE A 74 8.97 4.59 2.27
CA ILE A 74 8.44 5.97 2.19
C ILE A 74 6.92 5.98 2.13
N TYR A 75 6.31 5.09 1.36
CA TYR A 75 4.85 4.99 1.21
C TYR A 75 4.24 3.87 2.05
N GLY A 76 4.98 3.35 3.04
CA GLY A 76 4.60 2.18 3.87
C GLY A 76 3.21 2.28 4.44
N SER A 77 2.84 3.48 4.87
CA SER A 77 1.54 3.81 5.44
C SER A 77 0.35 3.53 4.50
N GLU A 78 0.56 3.53 3.19
CA GLU A 78 -0.45 3.20 2.18
C GLU A 78 -0.49 1.69 1.87
N PHE A 79 0.59 0.96 2.16
CA PHE A 79 0.66 -0.49 1.95
C PHE A 79 0.00 -1.28 3.10
N VAL A 80 -0.09 -0.68 4.30
CA VAL A 80 -0.72 -1.30 5.47
C VAL A 80 -2.05 -0.62 5.76
N ASP A 81 -3.05 -1.39 6.17
CA ASP A 81 -4.32 -0.84 6.62
C ASP A 81 -4.11 -0.05 7.91
N GLN A 82 -4.09 1.28 7.79
CA GLN A 82 -4.07 2.15 8.96
C GLN A 82 -5.44 2.13 9.67
N PRO A 83 -5.48 2.12 11.01
CA PRO A 83 -6.72 2.24 11.74
C PRO A 83 -7.33 3.63 11.49
N LYS A 84 -8.34 3.71 10.62
CA LYS A 84 -9.05 4.96 10.33
C LYS A 84 -9.93 5.32 11.53
N LEU A 85 -9.72 6.51 12.08
CA LEU A 85 -10.59 7.08 13.12
C LEU A 85 -11.78 7.74 12.43
N VAL A 86 -12.96 7.14 12.55
CA VAL A 86 -14.21 7.82 12.23
C VAL A 86 -14.37 8.98 13.20
N HIS A 87 -14.28 10.21 12.71
CA HIS A 87 -14.65 11.38 13.48
C HIS A 87 -16.17 11.34 13.71
N THR A 88 -16.59 11.13 14.96
CA THR A 88 -17.98 11.38 15.35
C THR A 88 -18.27 12.84 15.08
N HIS A 89 -19.14 13.13 14.11
CA HIS A 89 -19.70 14.46 13.97
C HIS A 89 -20.46 14.75 15.26
N ALA A 90 -20.00 15.74 16.05
CA ALA A 90 -20.69 16.14 17.26
C ALA A 90 -22.13 16.53 16.89
N ARG A 91 -23.09 15.76 17.39
CA ARG A 91 -24.52 15.97 17.12
C ARG A 91 -24.98 17.20 17.90
N VAL A 92 -24.85 18.39 17.31
CA VAL A 92 -25.48 19.61 17.84
C VAL A 92 -26.91 19.66 17.30
N ASN A 93 -27.89 19.43 18.19
CA ASN A 93 -29.33 19.68 17.96
C ASN A 93 -29.97 18.96 16.75
N GLY A 94 -29.86 17.63 16.69
CA GLY A 94 -30.81 16.78 15.95
C GLY A 94 -30.80 16.85 14.41
N ALA A 95 -30.06 17.76 13.78
CA ALA A 95 -29.94 17.86 12.33
C ALA A 95 -28.66 17.18 11.84
N VAL A 96 -28.79 16.20 10.94
CA VAL A 96 -27.66 15.63 10.19
C VAL A 96 -27.31 16.63 9.09
N MET A 97 -26.18 17.32 9.26
CA MET A 97 -25.65 18.24 8.24
C MET A 97 -24.87 17.39 7.23
N TYR A 98 -25.40 17.27 6.02
CA TYR A 98 -24.67 16.68 4.91
C TYR A 98 -23.68 17.74 4.46
N ASP A 99 -22.39 17.54 4.69
CA ASP A 99 -21.38 18.40 4.08
C ASP A 99 -21.43 18.12 2.57
N THR A 100 -21.98 19.07 1.82
CA THR A 100 -21.93 19.06 0.37
C THR A 100 -20.48 18.88 -0.06
N PRO A 101 -20.19 17.99 -1.04
CA PRO A 101 -18.84 17.82 -1.53
C PRO A 101 -18.30 19.19 -1.96
N LYS A 102 -17.16 19.59 -1.40
CA LYS A 102 -16.46 20.79 -1.84
C LYS A 102 -16.07 20.59 -3.30
N THR A 103 -16.88 21.15 -4.19
CA THR A 103 -16.50 21.38 -5.57
C THR A 103 -15.42 22.46 -5.61
N ALA A 104 -14.35 22.12 -6.34
CA ALA A 104 -13.18 22.93 -6.71
C ALA A 104 -12.05 23.04 -5.68
#